data_AF-A0A951Q6M4-F1
#
_entry.id   AF-A0A951Q6M4-F1
#
_cell.length_a   1.000
_cell.length_b   1.000
_cell.length_c   1.000
_cell.angle_alpha   90.00
_cell.angle_beta   90.00
_cell.angle_gamma   90.00
#
_symmetry.space_group_name_H-M   'P 1'
#
loop_
_entity.id
_entity.type
_entity.pdbx_description
1 polymer ?
#
loop_
_entity_poly.entity_id
_entity_poly.type
_entity_poly.pdbx_seq_one_letter_code
_entity_poly.pdbx_strand_id
1 'polypeptide(L)' 'MEGQENPTDSWWQKIKSQSAKFMERIESDVEAAKKFLSTLTSDERWGLMVAFEEAQPSMFSQLVAEAPDWVEWMA' A
#
# COMPACT_ATOMS: atom_id res chain seq x y z
N MET A 1 12.31 -13.16 29.16
CA MET A 1 11.37 -12.10 28.77
C MET A 1 10.94 -12.41 27.36
N GLU A 2 9.81 -13.08 27.19
CA GLU A 2 9.18 -13.17 25.87
C GLU A 2 8.59 -11.79 25.61
N GLY A 3 9.30 -10.99 24.81
CA GLY A 3 8.79 -9.70 24.34
C GLY A 3 7.60 -9.99 23.45
N GLN A 4 6.39 -9.82 24.00
CA GLN A 4 5.16 -9.88 23.21
C GLN A 4 5.32 -8.88 22.07
N GLU A 5 5.47 -9.40 20.85
CA GLU A 5 5.41 -8.59 19.64
C GLU A 5 4.08 -7.84 19.67
N ASN A 6 4.15 -6.52 19.64
CA ASN A 6 2.94 -5.70 19.59
C ASN A 6 2.24 -6.02 18.25
N PRO A 7 1.00 -6.56 18.28
CA PRO A 7 0.31 -6.98 17.06
C PRO A 7 0.13 -5.84 16.07
N THR A 8 0.03 -4.59 16.55
CA THR A 8 0.00 -3.39 15.71
C THR A 8 1.33 -3.15 14.98
N ASP A 9 2.46 -3.36 15.65
CA ASP A 9 3.78 -3.20 15.04
C ASP A 9 4.01 -4.28 13.98
N SER A 10 3.62 -5.53 14.27
CA SER A 10 3.71 -6.64 13.30
C SER A 10 2.84 -6.38 12.06
N TRP A 11 1.61 -5.92 12.26
CA TRP A 11 0.73 -5.53 11.16
C TRP A 11 1.34 -4.40 10.33
N TRP A 12 1.88 -3.35 10.96
CA TRP A 12 2.47 -2.23 10.25
C TRP A 12 3.74 -2.62 9.47
N GLN A 13 4.58 -3.50 10.01
CA GLN A 13 5.73 -4.04 9.28
C GLN A 13 5.31 -4.84 8.04
N LYS A 14 4.23 -5.64 8.15
CA LYS A 14 3.62 -6.32 7.00
C LYS A 14 3.17 -5.29 5.96
N ILE A 15 2.46 -4.24 6.36
CA ILE A 15 1.98 -3.19 5.45
C ILE A 15 3.15 -2.50 4.72
N LYS A 16 4.22 -2.13 5.43
CA LYS A 16 5.43 -1.55 4.82
C LYS A 16 6.08 -2.47 3.80
N SER A 17 6.10 -3.78 4.07
CA SER A 17 6.61 -4.75 3.09
C SER A 17 5.71 -4.85 1.85
N GLN A 18 4.39 -4.76 2.02
CA GLN A 18 3.44 -4.76 0.91
C GLN A 18 3.49 -3.46 0.11
N SER A 19 3.70 -2.30 0.74
CA SER A 19 3.81 -1.02 0.03
C SER A 19 5.05 -1.00 -0.88
N ALA A 20 6.17 -1.56 -0.44
CA ALA A 20 7.35 -1.73 -1.29
C ALA A 20 7.03 -2.53 -2.57
N LYS A 21 6.33 -3.65 -2.43
CA LYS A 21 5.88 -4.48 -3.57
C LYS A 21 4.87 -3.77 -4.46
N PHE A 22 4.03 -2.91 -3.88
CA PHE A 22 3.08 -2.11 -4.64
C PHE A 22 3.78 -1.07 -5.51
N MET A 23 4.79 -0.38 -4.96
CA MET A 23 5.59 0.59 -5.72
C MET A 23 6.26 -0.04 -6.94
N GLU A 24 6.87 -1.23 -6.80
CA GLU A 24 7.44 -1.98 -7.93
C GLU A 24 6.41 -2.27 -9.03
N ARG A 25 5.12 -2.41 -8.68
CA ARG A 25 4.04 -2.69 -9.64
C ARG A 25 3.53 -1.43 -10.31
N ILE A 26 3.44 -0.32 -9.58
CA ILE A 26 3.03 0.99 -10.13
C ILE A 26 3.99 1.42 -11.25
N GLU A 27 5.30 1.21 -11.07
CA GLU A 27 6.29 1.52 -12.12
C GLU A 27 6.17 0.64 -13.37
N SER A 28 5.53 -0.52 -13.25
CA SER A 28 5.36 -1.46 -14.36
C SER A 28 4.01 -1.32 -15.06
N ASP A 29 2.90 -1.41 -14.31
CA ASP A 29 1.53 -1.43 -14.82
C ASP A 29 0.51 -1.19 -13.68
N VAL A 30 -0.36 -0.19 -13.86
CA VAL A 30 -1.45 0.15 -12.94
C VAL A 30 -2.43 -1.02 -12.75
N GLU A 31 -2.68 -1.83 -13.78
CA GLU A 31 -3.57 -2.99 -13.64
C GLU A 31 -2.95 -4.09 -12.77
N ALA A 32 -1.62 -4.25 -12.80
CA ALA A 32 -0.91 -5.13 -11.89
C ALA A 32 -1.00 -4.63 -10.43
N ALA A 33 -0.95 -3.31 -10.22
CA ALA A 33 -1.15 -2.69 -8.91
C ALA A 33 -2.58 -2.91 -8.38
N LYS A 34 -3.61 -2.74 -9.21
CA LYS A 34 -5.01 -3.01 -8.85
C LYS A 34 -5.26 -4.49 -8.53
N LYS A 35 -4.70 -5.40 -9.33
CA LYS A 35 -4.77 -6.83 -9.06
C LYS A 35 -4.11 -7.18 -7.73
N PHE A 36 -2.98 -6.56 -7.41
CA PHE A 36 -2.34 -6.74 -6.11
C PHE A 36 -3.22 -6.24 -4.95
N LEU A 37 -3.80 -5.04 -5.05
CA LEU A 37 -4.73 -4.51 -4.04
C LEU A 37 -5.92 -5.46 -3.81
N SER A 38 -6.46 -6.09 -4.85
CA SER A 38 -7.59 -7.04 -4.72
C SER A 38 -7.31 -8.25 -3.82
N THR A 39 -6.03 -8.57 -3.57
CA THR A 39 -5.63 -9.64 -2.64
C THR A 39 -5.61 -9.22 -1.17
N LEU A 40 -5.75 -7.93 -0.90
CA LEU A 40 -5.70 -7.32 0.43
C LEU A 40 -7.11 -7.03 0.96
N THR A 41 -7.23 -7.01 2.28
CA THR A 41 -8.44 -6.49 2.96
C THR A 41 -8.54 -4.96 2.80
N SER A 42 -9.74 -4.40 3.02
CA SER A 42 -9.96 -2.95 2.98
C SER A 42 -8.96 -2.20 3.88
N ASP A 43 -8.80 -2.63 5.13
CA ASP A 43 -7.87 -1.99 6.08
C ASP A 43 -6.42 -2.07 5.61
N GLU A 44 -6.02 -3.19 4.99
CA GLU A 44 -4.68 -3.36 4.46
C GLU A 44 -4.42 -2.47 3.23
N ARG A 45 -5.42 -2.25 2.37
CA ARG A 45 -5.29 -1.32 1.23
C ARG A 45 -5.09 0.11 1.72
N TRP A 46 -5.89 0.55 2.68
CA TRP A 46 -5.73 1.87 3.29
C TRP A 46 -4.39 2.02 4.00
N GLY A 47 -4.01 1.05 4.83
CA GLY A 47 -2.70 1.05 5.48
C GLY A 47 -1.56 1.11 4.47
N LEU A 48 -1.68 0.37 3.36
CA LEU A 48 -0.70 0.38 2.30
C LEU A 48 -0.57 1.76 1.64
N MET A 49 -1.68 2.44 1.35
CA MET A 49 -1.65 3.78 0.76
C MET A 49 -0.99 4.79 1.70
N VAL A 50 -1.24 4.70 3.01
CA VAL A 50 -0.53 5.53 4.02
C VAL A 50 0.97 5.22 4.03
N ALA A 51 1.35 3.94 4.09
CA ALA A 51 2.76 3.54 4.10
C ALA A 51 3.48 3.88 2.77
N PHE A 52 2.76 3.90 1.65
CA PHE A 52 3.26 4.33 0.35
C PHE A 52 3.48 5.84 0.31
N GLU A 53 2.50 6.65 0.72
CA GLU A 53 2.62 8.10 0.80
C GLU A 53 3.78 8.53 1.71
N GLU A 54 3.90 7.90 2.89
CA GLU A 54 5.00 8.18 3.83
C GLU A 54 6.38 7.86 3.24
N ALA A 55 6.49 6.79 2.46
CA ALA A 55 7.77 6.32 1.91
C ALA A 55 8.18 7.07 0.64
N GLN A 56 7.23 7.38 -0.25
CA GLN A 56 7.47 7.97 -1.57
C GLN A 56 6.37 8.99 -1.95
N PRO A 57 6.33 10.16 -1.28
CA PRO A 57 5.25 11.15 -1.46
C PRO A 57 5.18 11.71 -2.89
N SER A 58 6.32 11.83 -3.57
CA SER A 58 6.38 12.29 -4.97
C SER A 58 5.74 11.28 -5.92
N MET A 59 6.00 9.98 -5.72
CA MET A 59 5.43 8.91 -6.53
C MET A 59 3.94 8.73 -6.24
N PHE A 60 3.54 8.86 -4.98
CA PHE A 60 2.13 8.90 -4.60
C PHE A 60 1.40 10.04 -5.32
N SER A 61 1.97 11.24 -5.34
CA SER A 61 1.40 12.39 -6.06
C SER A 61 1.23 12.13 -7.56
N GLN A 62 2.16 11.41 -8.18
CA GLN A 62 2.04 10.99 -9.59
C GLN A 62 0.91 9.99 -9.78
N LEU A 63 0.79 8.98 -8.92
CA LEU A 63 -0.33 8.04 -8.96
C LEU A 63 -1.68 8.76 -8.86
N VAL A 64 -1.81 9.70 -7.91
CA VAL A 64 -3.07 10.47 -7.74
C VAL A 64 -3.39 11.31 -8.98
N ALA A 65 -2.37 11.86 -9.65
CA ALA A 65 -2.55 12.63 -10.87
C ALA A 65 -2.93 11.76 -12.07
N GLU A 66 -2.36 10.56 -12.19
CA GLU A 66 -2.58 9.64 -13.31
C GLU A 66 -3.86 8.81 -13.16
N ALA A 67 -4.22 8.45 -11.93
CA ALA A 67 -5.39 7.67 -11.58
C ALA A 67 -6.23 8.39 -10.51
N PRO A 68 -6.97 9.46 -10.87
CA PRO A 68 -7.75 10.23 -9.91
C PRO A 68 -8.87 9.42 -9.22
N ASP A 69 -9.26 8.28 -9.79
CA ASP A 69 -10.21 7.30 -9.27
C ASP A 69 -9.59 6.26 -8.32
N TRP A 70 -8.31 6.38 -7.95
CA TRP A 70 -7.61 5.38 -7.13
C TRP A 70 -8.33 5.03 -5.82
N VAL A 71 -9.10 5.97 -5.27
CA VAL A 71 -9.90 5.80 -4.04
C VAL A 71 -10.96 4.71 -4.23
N GLU A 72 -11.50 4.56 -5.44
CA GLU A 72 -12.47 3.50 -5.77
C GLU A 72 -11.86 2.10 -5.67
N TRP A 73 -10.53 1.98 -5.76
CA TRP A 73 -9.82 0.70 -5.62
C TRP A 73 -9.71 0.24 -4.16
N MET A 74 -10.01 1.14 -3.21
CA MET A 74 -9.95 0.87 -1.78
C MET A 74 -11.24 0.22 -1.24
N ALA A 75 -12.27 0.05 -2.09
CA ALA A 75 -13.57 -0.52 -1.73
C ALA A 75 -13.58 -2.05 -1.55
#